data_AF-A0A7W1P5U2-F1
#
_entry.id   AF-A0A7W1P5U2-F1
#
_cell.length_a   1.000
_cell.length_b   1.000
_cell.length_c   1.000
_cell.angle_alpha   90.00
_cell.angle_beta   90.00
_cell.angle_gamma   90.00
#
_symmetry.space_group_name_H-M   'P 1'
#
loop_
_entity.id
_entity.type
_entity.pdbx_description
1 polymer ?
#
loop_
_entity_poly.entity_id
_entity_poly.type
_entity_poly.pdbx_seq_one_letter_code
_entity_poly.pdbx_strand_id
1 'polypeptide(L)'
;MRRVSACMVFLLLIMTSAAARPQPAPDDKVWADFVGWLHTMPPITQVVSVLKLYGKELAGKGVTREDAKLTMDRVLRMMRDRPDAWRPIFNRIYTTSGTTFNPEPTPLLVRAVEGHTPGRALDVGMGQGRNAVFLAMKGWNVTGIDLAEEGLAAARAQATRAGTSVNALLADAATFDYGREAWDLIVITYGPGFTGDPPFAERLKTALRPGGLLVVERRSWESRPTPSRGAGSSMAITSSSTTSSCATRSS
;
A
#
# COMPACT_ATOMS: atom_id res chain seq x y z
N MET A 1 35.31 55.04 66.66
CA MET A 1 34.28 54.00 66.93
C MET A 1 33.61 53.59 65.63
N ARG A 2 33.65 52.29 65.38
CA ARG A 2 33.08 51.41 64.33
C ARG A 2 32.18 52.04 63.24
N ARG A 3 32.64 51.97 61.98
CA ARG A 3 31.80 52.04 60.76
C ARG A 3 31.17 50.65 60.54
N VAL A 4 29.85 50.58 60.41
CA VAL A 4 29.12 49.36 60.04
C VAL A 4 29.08 49.29 58.51
N SER A 5 29.83 48.36 57.91
CA SER A 5 29.69 48.01 56.49
C SER A 5 28.48 47.11 56.30
N ALA A 6 27.47 47.60 55.59
CA ALA A 6 26.39 46.76 55.06
C ALA A 6 26.90 46.03 53.80
N CYS A 7 27.23 44.75 53.94
CA CYS A 7 27.45 43.85 52.81
C CYS A 7 26.09 43.56 52.14
N MET A 8 25.79 44.28 51.07
CA MET A 8 24.67 43.98 50.19
C MET A 8 25.12 42.93 49.17
N VAL A 9 24.81 41.66 49.45
CA VAL A 9 25.06 40.54 48.53
C VAL A 9 24.04 40.64 47.38
N PHE A 10 24.49 41.09 46.21
CA PHE A 10 23.73 41.00 44.96
C PHE A 10 23.77 39.54 44.47
N LEU A 11 22.71 38.78 44.71
CA LEU A 11 22.54 37.46 44.14
C LEU A 11 22.16 37.61 42.66
N LEU A 12 23.14 37.52 41.76
CA LEU A 12 22.91 37.53 40.32
C LEU A 12 22.26 36.18 39.92
N LEU A 13 20.93 36.15 39.80
CA LEU A 13 20.21 35.03 39.18
C LEU A 13 20.56 34.99 37.70
N ILE A 14 21.51 34.14 37.34
CA ILE A 14 21.75 33.74 35.95
C ILE A 14 20.55 32.85 35.56
N MET A 15 19.52 33.48 35.00
CA MET A 15 18.48 32.77 34.26
C MET A 15 19.14 32.22 33.00
N THR A 16 19.67 30.99 33.08
CA THR A 16 19.97 30.20 31.90
C THR A 16 18.66 29.98 31.16
N SER A 17 18.42 30.80 30.14
CA SER A 17 17.40 30.53 29.13
C SER A 17 17.73 29.18 28.51
N ALA A 18 17.09 28.12 29.01
CA ALA A 18 16.97 26.89 28.25
C ALA A 18 16.33 27.30 26.93
N ALA A 19 17.10 27.25 25.83
CA ALA A 19 16.56 27.44 24.50
C ALA A 19 15.34 26.53 24.39
N ALA A 20 14.16 27.14 24.27
CA ALA A 20 12.92 26.39 24.12
C ALA A 20 13.15 25.42 22.97
N ARG A 21 13.04 24.11 23.25
CA ARG A 21 13.17 23.09 22.19
C ARG A 21 12.23 23.51 21.06
N PRO A 22 12.68 23.56 19.80
CA PRO A 22 11.82 23.92 18.70
C PRO A 22 10.57 23.04 18.76
N GLN A 23 9.41 23.68 18.86
CA GLN A 23 8.15 22.96 18.87
C GLN A 23 8.09 22.11 17.60
N PRO A 24 7.83 20.80 17.69
CA PRO A 24 7.84 19.94 16.52
C PRO A 24 6.90 20.55 15.46
N ALA A 25 7.45 20.81 14.27
CA ALA A 25 6.71 21.39 13.13
C ALA A 25 5.34 20.73 12.99
N PRO A 26 4.22 21.39 12.64
CA PRO A 26 2.91 20.73 12.49
C PRO A 26 3.01 19.44 11.64
N ASP A 27 2.26 18.39 11.96
CA ASP A 27 2.35 17.09 11.25
C ASP A 27 2.26 17.27 9.72
N ASP A 28 1.46 18.23 9.25
CA ASP A 28 1.37 18.59 7.83
C ASP A 28 2.66 19.12 7.23
N LYS A 29 3.46 19.89 7.96
CA LYS A 29 4.77 20.33 7.48
C LYS A 29 5.71 19.14 7.38
N VAL A 30 5.72 18.24 8.36
CA VAL A 30 6.56 17.03 8.31
C VAL A 30 6.18 16.16 7.12
N TRP A 31 4.88 16.03 6.85
CA TRP A 31 4.39 15.31 5.67
C TRP A 31 4.80 16.00 4.37
N ALA A 32 4.61 17.32 4.28
CA ALA A 32 4.98 18.09 3.11
C ALA A 32 6.49 18.02 2.82
N ASP A 33 7.34 18.11 3.85
CA ASP A 33 8.79 17.95 3.72
C ASP A 33 9.14 16.54 3.21
N PHE A 34 8.48 15.50 3.73
CA PHE A 34 8.66 14.11 3.29
C PHE A 34 8.23 13.91 1.83
N VAL A 35 7.06 14.39 1.43
CA VAL A 35 6.56 14.30 0.05
C VAL A 35 7.41 15.13 -0.91
N GLY A 36 7.87 16.31 -0.49
CA GLY A 36 8.79 17.14 -1.28
C GLY A 36 10.11 16.41 -1.56
N TRP A 37 10.69 15.77 -0.54
CA TRP A 37 11.86 14.91 -0.71
C TRP A 37 11.58 13.66 -1.57
N LEU A 38 10.39 13.06 -1.45
CA LEU A 38 10.02 11.88 -2.21
C LEU A 38 10.21 12.08 -3.72
N HIS A 39 9.89 13.29 -4.22
CA HIS A 39 10.05 13.67 -5.62
C HIS A 39 11.52 13.80 -6.07
N THR A 40 12.46 13.99 -5.14
CA THR A 40 13.90 14.12 -5.45
C THR A 40 14.65 12.79 -5.37
N MET A 41 14.01 11.71 -4.92
CA MET A 41 14.67 10.41 -4.76
C MET A 41 15.23 9.87 -6.08
N PRO A 42 16.32 9.10 -6.09
CA PRO A 42 16.66 8.27 -7.25
C PRO A 42 15.59 7.19 -7.50
N PRO A 43 15.59 6.54 -8.67
CA PRO A 43 14.85 5.31 -8.92
C PRO A 43 14.85 4.34 -7.73
N ILE A 44 13.67 4.05 -7.16
CA ILE A 44 13.47 3.08 -6.08
C ILE A 44 12.90 1.75 -6.59
N THR A 45 13.37 0.63 -6.06
CA THR A 45 12.88 -0.72 -6.43
C THR A 45 11.88 -1.34 -5.45
N GLN A 46 11.72 -0.78 -4.23
CA GLN A 46 10.79 -1.28 -3.20
C GLN A 46 10.34 -0.16 -2.24
N VAL A 47 9.12 -0.25 -1.70
CA VAL A 47 8.56 0.68 -0.67
C VAL A 47 9.46 0.77 0.57
N VAL A 48 9.97 -0.37 1.06
CA VAL A 48 10.86 -0.41 2.25
C VAL A 48 12.12 0.43 2.03
N SER A 49 12.55 0.60 0.78
CA SER A 49 13.68 1.45 0.43
C SER A 49 13.37 2.93 0.67
N VAL A 50 12.12 3.38 0.56
CA VAL A 50 11.73 4.78 0.76
C VAL A 50 12.04 5.25 2.17
N LEU A 51 11.56 4.53 3.20
CA LEU A 51 11.78 4.92 4.60
C LEU A 51 13.28 4.86 4.98
N LYS A 52 14.01 3.87 4.48
CA LYS A 52 15.46 3.75 4.68
C LYS A 52 16.21 4.92 4.03
N LEU A 53 15.83 5.32 2.82
CA LEU A 53 16.44 6.44 2.12
C LEU A 53 16.10 7.77 2.80
N TYR A 54 14.88 7.92 3.35
CA TYR A 54 14.52 9.13 4.06
C TYR A 54 15.30 9.29 5.36
N GLY A 55 15.52 8.20 6.10
CA GLY A 55 16.40 8.22 7.26
C GLY A 55 17.83 8.65 6.92
N LYS A 56 18.35 8.23 5.75
CA LYS A 56 19.66 8.68 5.24
C LYS A 56 19.66 10.15 4.85
N GLU A 57 18.59 10.63 4.22
CA GLU A 57 18.43 12.05 3.88
C GLU A 57 18.48 12.93 5.13
N LEU A 58 17.72 12.58 6.17
CA LEU A 58 17.69 13.32 7.43
C LEU A 58 19.09 13.38 8.05
N ALA A 59 19.81 12.25 8.06
CA ALA A 59 21.20 12.22 8.53
C ALA A 59 22.12 13.10 7.67
N GLY A 60 21.96 13.09 6.34
CA GLY A 60 22.70 13.96 5.41
C GLY A 60 22.46 15.45 5.63
N LYS A 61 21.26 15.83 6.11
CA LYS A 61 20.90 17.20 6.51
C LYS A 61 21.39 17.60 7.91
N GLY A 62 22.12 16.72 8.60
CA GLY A 62 22.61 16.97 9.96
C GLY A 62 21.54 16.89 11.05
N VAL A 63 20.38 16.28 10.76
CA VAL A 63 19.34 16.03 11.77
C VAL A 63 19.86 15.04 12.80
N THR A 64 19.67 15.34 14.09
CA THR A 64 20.12 14.47 15.17
C THR A 64 19.41 13.12 15.09
N ARG A 65 20.01 12.05 15.66
CA ARG A 65 19.38 10.72 15.66
C ARG A 65 18.02 10.73 16.37
N GLU A 66 17.88 11.51 17.43
CA GLU A 66 16.64 11.64 18.20
C GLU A 66 15.56 12.35 17.37
N ASP A 67 15.88 13.48 16.77
CA ASP A 67 14.94 14.24 15.93
C ASP A 67 14.56 13.49 14.65
N ALA A 68 15.52 12.75 14.06
CA ALA A 68 15.25 11.89 12.91
C ALA A 68 14.27 10.78 13.30
N LYS A 69 14.45 10.14 14.47
CA LYS A 69 13.50 9.13 14.97
C LYS A 69 12.11 9.74 15.16
N LEU A 70 12.00 10.91 15.81
CA LEU A 70 10.72 11.59 16.00
C LEU A 70 10.05 11.93 14.67
N THR A 71 10.81 12.41 13.68
CA THR A 71 10.32 12.70 12.33
C THR A 71 9.82 11.44 11.65
N MET A 72 10.58 10.35 11.70
CA MET A 72 10.19 9.06 11.12
C MET A 72 8.93 8.50 11.79
N ASP A 73 8.83 8.57 13.11
CA ASP A 73 7.65 8.11 13.85
C ASP A 73 6.39 8.88 13.42
N ARG A 74 6.52 10.17 13.10
CA ARG A 74 5.42 10.99 12.58
C ARG A 74 5.03 10.61 11.16
N VAL A 75 6.00 10.46 10.25
CA VAL A 75 5.76 9.97 8.88
C VAL A 75 5.03 8.63 8.90
N LEU A 76 5.50 7.69 9.72
CA LEU A 76 4.90 6.36 9.85
C LEU A 76 3.48 6.39 10.41
N ARG A 77 3.17 7.32 11.32
CA ARG A 77 1.79 7.54 11.78
C ARG A 77 0.91 8.09 10.65
N MET A 78 1.37 9.11 9.93
CA MET A 78 0.62 9.69 8.83
C MET A 78 0.36 8.69 7.69
N MET A 79 1.34 7.84 7.36
CA MET A 79 1.16 6.73 6.40
C MET A 79 0.09 5.72 6.82
N ARG A 80 -0.14 5.57 8.13
CA ARG A 80 -1.13 4.64 8.68
C ARG A 80 -2.51 5.28 8.73
N ASP A 81 -2.58 6.53 9.17
CA ASP A 81 -3.83 7.16 9.60
C ASP A 81 -4.48 7.99 8.49
N ARG A 82 -3.71 8.42 7.47
CA ARG A 82 -4.23 9.22 6.35
C ARG A 82 -4.57 8.32 5.15
N PRO A 83 -5.81 8.35 4.63
CA PRO A 83 -6.20 7.57 3.45
C PRO A 83 -5.36 7.88 2.20
N ASP A 84 -4.96 9.14 2.03
CA ASP A 84 -4.24 9.63 0.85
C ASP A 84 -2.71 9.49 0.94
N ALA A 85 -2.16 9.07 2.09
CA ALA A 85 -0.72 9.07 2.31
C ALA A 85 0.05 8.11 1.40
N TRP A 86 -0.59 7.04 0.94
CA TRP A 86 0.03 6.06 0.04
C TRP A 86 0.13 6.53 -1.41
N ARG A 87 -0.75 7.45 -1.85
CA ARG A 87 -0.78 7.94 -3.22
C ARG A 87 0.54 8.55 -3.70
N PRO A 88 1.14 9.56 -3.03
CA PRO A 88 2.40 10.13 -3.49
C PRO A 88 3.53 9.08 -3.52
N ILE A 89 3.53 8.15 -2.56
CA ILE A 89 4.50 7.05 -2.47
C ILE A 89 4.39 6.13 -3.70
N PHE A 90 3.20 5.65 -4.02
CA PHE A 90 3.00 4.78 -5.18
C PHE A 90 3.20 5.50 -6.52
N ASN A 91 2.76 6.76 -6.66
CA ASN A 91 3.08 7.57 -7.84
C ASN A 91 4.59 7.67 -8.06
N ARG A 92 5.36 7.85 -6.98
CA ARG A 92 6.82 7.86 -7.07
C ARG A 92 7.41 6.52 -7.48
N ILE A 93 6.88 5.43 -6.94
CA ILE A 93 7.33 4.08 -7.27
C ILE A 93 7.03 3.74 -8.75
N TYR A 94 5.86 4.13 -9.27
CA TYR A 94 5.47 3.83 -10.65
C TYR A 94 6.17 4.71 -11.69
N THR A 95 6.58 5.93 -11.34
CA THR A 95 7.37 6.82 -12.23
C THR A 95 8.87 6.52 -12.23
N THR A 96 9.32 5.71 -11.28
CA THR A 96 10.72 5.28 -11.25
C THR A 96 11.05 4.43 -12.48
N SER A 97 12.00 4.90 -13.30
CA SER A 97 12.54 4.17 -14.44
C SER A 97 13.38 2.97 -13.99
N GLY A 98 13.14 1.79 -14.56
CA GLY A 98 13.75 0.52 -14.16
C GLY A 98 12.68 -0.55 -13.97
N THR A 99 13.03 -1.84 -14.06
CA THR A 99 12.10 -2.98 -13.91
C THR A 99 11.69 -3.16 -12.45
N THR A 100 11.05 -2.16 -11.85
CA THR A 100 10.61 -2.15 -10.45
C THR A 100 9.64 -3.29 -10.16
N PHE A 101 8.80 -3.60 -11.15
CA PHE A 101 7.81 -4.66 -11.09
C PHE A 101 7.97 -5.60 -12.27
N ASN A 102 7.78 -6.89 -11.99
CA ASN A 102 7.74 -7.92 -13.02
C ASN A 102 6.53 -7.66 -13.94
N PRO A 103 6.71 -7.49 -15.25
CA PRO A 103 5.62 -7.27 -16.20
C PRO A 103 4.74 -8.51 -16.40
N GLU A 104 5.23 -9.69 -16.03
CA GLU A 104 4.47 -10.94 -16.16
C GLU A 104 3.38 -11.06 -15.09
N PRO A 105 2.21 -11.65 -15.43
CA PRO A 105 1.17 -11.93 -14.46
C PRO A 105 1.68 -12.89 -13.38
N THR A 106 1.06 -12.89 -12.21
CA THR A 106 1.50 -13.83 -11.18
C THR A 106 1.15 -15.26 -11.53
N PRO A 107 2.04 -16.24 -11.25
CA PRO A 107 1.74 -17.65 -11.50
C PRO A 107 0.48 -18.13 -10.76
N LEU A 108 0.17 -17.55 -9.60
CA LEU A 108 -1.07 -17.87 -8.88
C LEU A 108 -2.30 -17.46 -9.70
N LEU A 109 -2.33 -16.23 -10.22
CA LEU A 109 -3.43 -15.76 -11.04
C LEU A 109 -3.60 -16.61 -12.30
N VAL A 110 -2.50 -16.89 -13.00
CA VAL A 110 -2.51 -17.69 -14.23
C VAL A 110 -3.15 -19.06 -13.99
N ARG A 111 -2.75 -19.77 -12.92
CA ARG A 111 -3.34 -21.08 -12.56
C ARG A 111 -4.80 -20.95 -12.11
N ALA A 112 -5.12 -19.89 -11.36
CA ALA A 112 -6.45 -19.72 -10.79
C ALA A 112 -7.54 -19.52 -11.85
N VAL A 113 -7.21 -18.85 -12.96
CA VAL A 113 -8.16 -18.59 -14.05
C VAL A 113 -8.10 -19.64 -15.18
N GLU A 114 -7.20 -20.61 -15.07
CA GLU A 114 -7.11 -21.70 -16.05
C GLU A 114 -8.42 -22.51 -16.06
N GLY A 115 -8.93 -22.82 -17.25
CA GLY A 115 -10.20 -23.53 -17.43
C GLY A 115 -11.48 -22.75 -17.06
N HIS A 116 -11.37 -21.50 -16.62
CA HIS A 116 -12.53 -20.66 -16.31
C HIS A 116 -12.99 -19.87 -17.54
N THR A 117 -14.30 -19.80 -17.76
CA THR A 117 -14.89 -18.93 -18.78
C THR A 117 -14.72 -17.46 -18.37
N PRO A 118 -14.13 -16.60 -19.22
CA PRO A 118 -13.97 -15.19 -18.88
C PRO A 118 -15.29 -14.47 -18.62
N GLY A 119 -15.31 -13.66 -17.56
CA GLY A 119 -16.43 -12.81 -17.17
C GLY A 119 -15.96 -11.41 -16.77
N ARG A 120 -16.60 -10.80 -15.76
CA ARG A 120 -16.20 -9.52 -15.17
C ARG A 120 -15.11 -9.74 -14.12
N ALA A 121 -13.95 -9.11 -14.32
CA ALA A 121 -12.84 -9.16 -13.37
C ALA A 121 -12.58 -7.79 -12.73
N LEU A 122 -12.28 -7.78 -11.43
CA LEU A 122 -11.79 -6.62 -10.70
C LEU A 122 -10.36 -6.85 -10.21
N ASP A 123 -9.41 -6.00 -10.61
CA ASP A 123 -8.03 -5.99 -10.09
C ASP A 123 -7.87 -4.85 -9.06
N VAL A 124 -7.75 -5.19 -7.78
CA VAL A 124 -7.68 -4.24 -6.66
C VAL A 124 -6.22 -3.92 -6.34
N GLY A 125 -5.84 -2.65 -6.51
CA GLY A 125 -4.43 -2.25 -6.46
C GLY A 125 -3.71 -2.69 -7.73
N MET A 126 -4.30 -2.43 -8.89
CA MET A 126 -3.83 -2.94 -10.18
C MET A 126 -2.41 -2.46 -10.54
N GLY A 127 -1.95 -1.35 -9.95
CA GLY A 127 -0.69 -0.70 -10.25
C GLY A 127 -0.47 -0.50 -11.75
N GLN A 128 0.66 -0.98 -12.26
CA GLN A 128 1.02 -0.92 -13.68
C GLN A 128 0.29 -1.96 -14.57
N GLY A 129 -0.65 -2.71 -14.02
CA GLY A 129 -1.63 -3.49 -14.78
C GLY A 129 -1.17 -4.86 -15.27
N ARG A 130 -0.07 -5.45 -14.76
CA ARG A 130 0.42 -6.76 -15.23
C ARG A 130 -0.65 -7.87 -15.25
N ASN A 131 -1.48 -7.91 -14.20
CA ASN A 131 -2.54 -8.90 -14.04
C ASN A 131 -3.77 -8.49 -14.84
N ALA A 132 -4.21 -7.24 -14.71
CA ALA A 132 -5.32 -6.68 -15.49
C ALA A 132 -5.15 -6.85 -17.01
N VAL A 133 -3.97 -6.55 -17.55
CA VAL A 133 -3.67 -6.69 -18.99
C VAL A 133 -3.67 -8.15 -19.40
N PHE A 134 -3.05 -9.04 -18.61
CA PHE A 134 -3.11 -10.48 -18.87
C PHE A 134 -4.55 -11.00 -18.92
N LEU A 135 -5.39 -10.63 -17.95
CA LEU A 135 -6.79 -11.03 -17.93
C LEU A 135 -7.55 -10.50 -19.15
N ALA A 136 -7.33 -9.24 -19.52
CA ALA A 136 -7.95 -8.64 -20.70
C ALA A 136 -7.52 -9.34 -22.00
N MET A 137 -6.24 -9.74 -22.12
CA MET A 137 -5.77 -10.56 -23.25
C MET A 137 -6.40 -11.97 -23.27
N LYS A 138 -6.84 -12.48 -22.12
CA LYS A 138 -7.58 -13.75 -22.00
C LYS A 138 -9.09 -13.60 -22.19
N GLY A 139 -9.57 -12.42 -22.59
CA GLY A 139 -10.98 -12.16 -22.88
C GLY A 139 -11.83 -11.76 -21.68
N TRP A 140 -11.23 -11.50 -20.51
CA TRP A 140 -11.97 -10.97 -19.36
C TRP A 140 -12.36 -9.51 -19.58
N ASN A 141 -13.53 -9.11 -19.09
CA ASN A 141 -13.91 -7.71 -19.00
C ASN A 141 -13.35 -7.12 -17.70
N VAL A 142 -12.19 -6.45 -17.80
CA VAL A 142 -11.40 -6.05 -16.63
C VAL A 142 -11.66 -4.61 -16.24
N THR A 143 -12.07 -4.41 -14.98
CA THR A 143 -11.93 -3.15 -14.26
C THR A 143 -10.77 -3.26 -13.28
N GLY A 144 -9.92 -2.24 -13.20
CA GLY A 144 -8.85 -2.18 -12.21
C GLY A 144 -8.92 -0.88 -11.44
N ILE A 145 -8.69 -0.94 -10.13
CA ILE A 145 -8.63 0.24 -9.27
C ILE A 145 -7.23 0.39 -8.69
N ASP A 146 -6.75 1.63 -8.65
CA ASP A 146 -5.54 2.00 -7.92
C ASP A 146 -5.68 3.44 -7.41
N LEU A 147 -4.93 3.77 -6.38
CA LEU A 147 -4.89 5.10 -5.76
C LEU A 147 -3.80 6.00 -6.35
N ALA A 148 -2.94 5.46 -7.23
CA ALA A 148 -1.87 6.17 -7.91
C ALA A 148 -2.14 6.33 -9.42
N GLU A 149 -2.30 7.58 -9.86
CA GLU A 149 -2.57 7.97 -11.24
C GLU A 149 -1.49 7.47 -12.22
N GLU A 150 -0.23 7.47 -11.79
CA GLU A 150 0.92 7.06 -12.61
C GLU A 150 0.90 5.55 -12.92
N GLY A 151 0.43 4.74 -11.96
CA GLY A 151 0.23 3.30 -12.17
C GLY A 151 -0.84 3.05 -13.23
N LEU A 152 -1.98 3.74 -13.10
CA LEU A 152 -3.10 3.64 -14.04
C LEU A 152 -2.70 4.08 -15.44
N ALA A 153 -1.94 5.17 -15.58
CA ALA A 153 -1.41 5.63 -16.86
C ALA A 153 -0.52 4.56 -17.52
N ALA A 154 0.41 3.98 -16.73
CA ALA A 154 1.26 2.88 -17.21
C ALA A 154 0.43 1.66 -17.63
N ALA A 155 -0.60 1.29 -16.86
CA ALA A 155 -1.46 0.15 -17.16
C ALA A 155 -2.24 0.34 -18.47
N ARG A 156 -2.81 1.53 -18.71
CA ARG A 156 -3.48 1.84 -19.99
C ARG A 156 -2.51 1.75 -21.17
N ALA A 157 -1.28 2.24 -21.00
CA ALA A 157 -0.25 2.14 -22.02
C ALA A 157 0.15 0.67 -22.29
N GLN A 158 0.27 -0.16 -21.25
CA GLN A 158 0.52 -1.60 -21.40
C GLN A 158 -0.63 -2.31 -22.12
N ALA A 159 -1.88 -2.03 -21.74
CA ALA A 159 -3.05 -2.60 -22.39
C ALA A 159 -3.08 -2.26 -23.89
N THR A 160 -2.83 -0.98 -24.22
CA THR A 160 -2.78 -0.50 -25.61
C THR A 160 -1.69 -1.22 -26.41
N ARG A 161 -0.49 -1.37 -25.85
CA ARG A 161 0.61 -2.12 -26.50
C ARG A 161 0.28 -3.59 -26.71
N ALA A 162 -0.49 -4.19 -25.81
CA ALA A 162 -0.94 -5.57 -25.91
C ALA A 162 -2.18 -5.76 -26.82
N GLY A 163 -2.68 -4.70 -27.46
CA GLY A 163 -3.85 -4.76 -28.34
C GLY A 163 -5.17 -4.99 -27.60
N THR A 164 -5.24 -4.59 -26.33
CA THR A 164 -6.43 -4.73 -25.48
C THR A 164 -6.75 -3.44 -24.72
N SER A 165 -7.78 -3.45 -23.88
CA SER A 165 -8.17 -2.31 -23.04
C SER A 165 -8.54 -2.77 -21.64
N VAL A 166 -8.25 -1.95 -20.64
CA VAL A 166 -8.69 -2.14 -19.25
C VAL A 166 -9.42 -0.89 -18.77
N ASN A 167 -10.51 -1.08 -18.03
CA ASN A 167 -11.18 0.02 -17.36
C ASN A 167 -10.43 0.38 -16.07
N ALA A 168 -9.41 1.23 -16.17
CA ALA A 168 -8.61 1.67 -15.03
C ALA A 168 -9.29 2.86 -14.32
N LEU A 169 -9.45 2.79 -13.00
CA LEU A 169 -10.16 3.78 -12.19
C LEU A 169 -9.28 4.24 -11.02
N LEU A 170 -9.24 5.57 -10.80
CA LEU A 170 -8.60 6.15 -9.63
C LEU A 170 -9.53 6.01 -8.43
N ALA A 171 -9.22 5.08 -7.53
CA ALA A 171 -10.05 4.81 -6.36
C ALA A 171 -9.24 4.18 -5.22
N ASP A 172 -9.64 4.51 -3.99
CA ASP A 172 -9.16 3.85 -2.79
C ASP A 172 -9.96 2.57 -2.53
N ALA A 173 -9.27 1.44 -2.41
CA ALA A 173 -9.88 0.14 -2.08
C ALA A 173 -10.65 0.14 -0.75
N ALA A 174 -10.28 1.02 0.19
CA ALA A 174 -10.96 1.15 1.46
C ALA A 174 -12.39 1.68 1.32
N THR A 175 -12.64 2.54 0.32
CA THR A 175 -13.91 3.26 0.11
C THR A 175 -14.60 2.94 -1.20
N PHE A 176 -13.98 2.17 -2.09
CA PHE A 176 -14.56 1.77 -3.37
C PHE A 176 -15.85 0.97 -3.17
N ASP A 177 -16.88 1.28 -3.96
CA ASP A 177 -18.11 0.50 -4.01
C ASP A 177 -17.90 -0.74 -4.89
N TYR A 178 -17.75 -1.88 -4.23
CA TYR A 178 -17.58 -3.17 -4.89
C TYR A 178 -18.88 -3.72 -5.49
N GLY A 179 -20.04 -3.18 -5.11
CA GLY A 179 -21.35 -3.70 -5.48
C GLY A 179 -21.67 -5.05 -4.82
N ARG A 180 -22.77 -5.67 -5.26
CA ARG A 180 -23.21 -7.01 -4.86
C ARG A 180 -23.27 -7.90 -6.09
N GLU A 181 -22.70 -9.11 -6.01
CA GLU A 181 -22.71 -10.10 -7.10
C GLU A 181 -22.33 -9.49 -8.47
N ALA A 182 -21.35 -8.60 -8.45
CA ALA A 182 -20.93 -7.82 -9.60
C ALA A 182 -19.77 -8.45 -10.38
N TRP A 183 -19.00 -9.33 -9.73
CA TRP A 183 -17.72 -9.82 -10.26
C TRP A 183 -17.67 -11.35 -10.32
N ASP A 184 -17.18 -11.86 -11.44
CA ASP A 184 -16.87 -13.27 -11.64
C ASP A 184 -15.45 -13.60 -11.10
N LEU A 185 -14.57 -12.58 -11.05
CA LEU A 185 -13.22 -12.66 -10.51
C LEU A 185 -12.86 -11.38 -9.76
N ILE A 186 -12.31 -11.50 -8.55
CA ILE A 186 -11.62 -10.40 -7.86
C ILE A 186 -10.18 -10.83 -7.58
N VAL A 187 -9.21 -10.01 -7.99
CA VAL A 187 -7.78 -10.23 -7.79
C VAL A 187 -7.22 -9.15 -6.88
N ILE A 188 -6.43 -9.56 -5.89
CA ILE A 188 -5.66 -8.66 -5.04
C ILE A 188 -4.24 -9.21 -4.95
N THR A 189 -3.27 -8.55 -5.58
CA THR A 189 -1.89 -9.03 -5.65
C THR A 189 -0.94 -8.03 -5.04
N TYR A 190 -0.33 -8.39 -3.90
CA TYR A 190 0.53 -7.51 -3.10
C TYR A 190 -0.10 -6.13 -2.81
N GLY A 191 -1.44 -6.09 -2.89
CA GLY A 191 -2.26 -4.90 -2.75
C GLY A 191 -2.51 -4.56 -1.29
N PRO A 192 -3.52 -3.72 -1.02
CA PRO A 192 -3.71 -3.10 0.28
C PRO A 192 -3.88 -4.13 1.41
N GLY A 193 -3.30 -3.81 2.57
CA GLY A 193 -3.18 -4.70 3.74
C GLY A 193 -4.48 -5.08 4.44
N PHE A 194 -5.65 -4.72 3.88
CA PHE A 194 -6.97 -4.97 4.46
C PHE A 194 -7.48 -6.39 4.23
N THR A 195 -6.80 -7.24 3.47
CA THR A 195 -7.27 -8.60 3.19
C THR A 195 -7.30 -9.55 4.41
N GLY A 196 -6.83 -9.09 5.58
CA GLY A 196 -7.03 -9.75 6.87
C GLY A 196 -8.11 -9.11 7.75
N ASP A 197 -8.73 -8.01 7.30
CA ASP A 197 -9.80 -7.30 8.01
C ASP A 197 -11.16 -7.94 7.69
N PRO A 198 -11.90 -8.47 8.68
CA PRO A 198 -13.16 -9.20 8.43
C PRO A 198 -14.21 -8.38 7.67
N PRO A 199 -14.50 -7.10 8.00
CA PRO A 199 -15.38 -6.25 7.21
C PRO A 199 -14.98 -6.14 5.75
N PHE A 200 -13.68 -5.95 5.44
CA PHE A 200 -13.22 -5.91 4.06
C PHE A 200 -13.44 -7.24 3.34
N ALA A 201 -13.12 -8.36 3.99
CA ALA A 201 -13.34 -9.69 3.43
C ALA A 201 -14.82 -9.94 3.11
N GLU A 202 -15.74 -9.54 3.98
CA GLU A 202 -17.19 -9.67 3.74
C GLU A 202 -17.68 -8.78 2.59
N ARG A 203 -17.10 -7.58 2.40
CA ARG A 203 -17.38 -6.77 1.21
C ARG A 203 -16.98 -7.49 -0.08
N LEU A 204 -15.78 -8.07 -0.11
CA LEU A 204 -15.30 -8.82 -1.28
C LEU A 204 -16.16 -10.04 -1.56
N LYS A 205 -16.54 -10.80 -0.52
CA LYS A 205 -17.44 -11.96 -0.67
C LYS A 205 -18.81 -11.55 -1.22
N THR A 206 -19.39 -10.47 -0.71
CA THR A 206 -20.69 -9.95 -1.16
C THR A 206 -20.65 -9.48 -2.61
N ALA A 207 -19.51 -8.94 -3.05
CA ALA A 207 -19.31 -8.44 -4.39
C ALA A 207 -19.12 -9.53 -5.44
N LEU A 208 -18.74 -10.74 -5.03
CA LEU A 208 -18.60 -11.89 -5.93
C LEU A 208 -19.96 -12.46 -6.29
N ARG A 209 -20.10 -12.83 -7.56
CA ARG A 209 -21.21 -13.65 -8.04
C ARG A 209 -21.16 -15.04 -7.41
N PRO A 210 -22.30 -15.76 -7.34
CA PRO A 210 -22.28 -17.19 -7.05
C PRO A 210 -21.32 -17.92 -7.99
N GLY A 211 -20.38 -18.68 -7.42
CA GLY A 211 -19.32 -19.35 -8.19
C GLY A 211 -18.13 -18.47 -8.59
N GLY A 212 -18.13 -17.18 -8.22
CA GLY A 212 -17.04 -16.26 -8.48
C GLY A 212 -15.76 -16.59 -7.69
N LEU A 213 -14.63 -16.14 -8.22
CA LEU A 213 -13.31 -16.46 -7.68
C LEU A 213 -12.67 -15.24 -7.00
N LEU A 214 -12.20 -15.44 -5.77
CA LEU A 214 -11.30 -14.50 -5.09
C LEU A 214 -9.86 -15.03 -5.15
N VAL A 215 -8.97 -14.27 -5.78
CA VAL A 215 -7.53 -14.57 -5.84
C VAL A 215 -6.77 -13.52 -5.04
N VAL A 216 -6.18 -13.94 -3.92
CA VAL A 216 -5.37 -13.04 -3.07
C VAL A 216 -3.96 -13.57 -2.98
N GLU A 217 -3.00 -12.77 -3.43
CA GLU A 217 -1.58 -13.02 -3.24
C GLU A 217 -1.00 -11.97 -2.29
N ARG A 218 -0.48 -12.41 -1.14
CA ARG A 218 0.19 -11.54 -0.17
C ARG A 218 1.66 -11.87 -0.10
N ARG A 219 2.49 -10.87 0.18
CA ARG A 219 3.85 -11.13 0.63
C ARG A 219 3.75 -11.63 2.08
N SER A 220 4.07 -12.90 2.33
CA SER A 220 4.27 -13.36 3.71
C SER A 220 5.50 -12.65 4.26
N TRP A 221 5.30 -11.72 5.18
CA TRP A 221 6.39 -11.24 6.04
C TRP A 221 6.46 -12.15 7.27
N GLU A 222 6.65 -13.45 7.05
CA GLU A 222 6.86 -14.40 8.15
C GLU A 222 8.37 -14.56 8.33
N SER A 223 8.84 -14.03 9.48
CA SER A 223 9.96 -14.48 10.33
C SER A 223 11.28 -14.96 9.68
N ARG A 224 12.42 -14.48 10.20
CA ARG A 224 13.78 -15.00 9.90
C ARG A 224 13.75 -16.51 9.60
N PRO A 225 14.42 -16.98 8.53
CA PRO A 225 14.36 -18.39 8.16
C PRO A 225 14.94 -19.23 9.30
N THR A 226 14.09 -20.01 9.96
CA THR A 226 14.55 -21.24 10.60
C THR A 226 14.92 -22.19 9.46
N PRO A 227 16.13 -22.77 9.47
CA PRO A 227 16.56 -23.64 8.38
C PRO A 227 15.85 -24.98 8.51
N SER A 228 14.67 -25.13 7.90
CA SER A 228 14.26 -26.42 7.31
C SER A 228 12.97 -26.30 6.49
N ARG A 229 13.09 -26.78 5.24
CA ARG A 229 12.04 -27.23 4.30
C ARG A 229 11.02 -26.20 3.80
N GLY A 230 11.33 -25.67 2.61
CA GLY A 230 10.36 -25.33 1.56
C GLY A 230 9.59 -24.02 1.75
N ALA A 231 9.90 -23.03 0.92
CA ALA A 231 9.13 -21.79 0.85
C ALA A 231 7.67 -22.07 0.42
N GLY A 232 6.73 -21.92 1.36
CA GLY A 232 5.30 -22.02 1.10
C GLY A 232 4.67 -20.64 0.97
N SER A 233 4.13 -20.32 -0.21
CA SER A 233 3.14 -19.25 -0.36
C SER A 233 1.88 -19.64 0.42
N SER A 234 1.37 -18.78 1.31
CA SER A 234 0.08 -19.02 1.96
C SER A 234 -1.04 -18.74 0.95
N MET A 235 -1.86 -19.76 0.68
CA MET A 235 -2.92 -19.76 -0.33
C MET A 235 -4.29 -19.72 0.36
N ALA A 236 -5.13 -18.77 -0.04
CA ALA A 236 -6.57 -18.81 0.24
C ALA A 236 -7.30 -18.73 -1.10
N ILE A 237 -7.80 -19.87 -1.57
CA ILE A 237 -8.77 -19.97 -2.66
C ILE A 237 -10.09 -20.31 -2.00
N THR A 238 -11.08 -19.43 -2.09
CA THR A 238 -12.43 -19.72 -1.59
C THR A 238 -13.40 -19.68 -2.77
N SER A 239 -13.94 -20.83 -3.13
CA SER A 239 -15.10 -20.95 -4.03
C SER A 239 -16.36 -21.00 -3.19
N SER A 240 -17.31 -20.07 -3.38
CA SER A 240 -18.62 -20.19 -2.76
C SER A 240 -19.53 -21.07 -3.61
N SER A 241 -19.60 -22.36 -3.31
CA SER A 241 -20.64 -23.26 -3.84
C SER A 241 -21.65 -23.56 -2.72
N THR A 242 -22.84 -22.97 -2.80
CA THR A 242 -24.01 -23.46 -2.08
C THR A 242 -25.04 -23.90 -3.11
N THR A 243 -24.99 -25.18 -3.49
CA THR A 243 -26.11 -25.85 -4.15
C THR A 243 -26.78 -26.75 -3.12
N SER A 244 -27.81 -26.22 -2.46
CA SER A 244 -28.80 -27.05 -1.78
C SER A 244 -29.75 -27.58 -2.85
N SER A 245 -29.58 -28.84 -3.27
CA SER A 245 -30.62 -29.61 -3.93
C SER A 245 -30.95 -30.79 -3.04
N CYS A 246 -31.97 -30.63 -2.20
CA CYS A 246 -32.67 -31.76 -1.61
C CYS A 246 -33.99 -31.87 -2.38
N ALA A 247 -33.95 -32.59 -3.50
CA ALA A 247 -35.14 -33.04 -4.19
C ALA A 247 -35.57 -34.38 -3.58
N THR A 248 -36.73 -34.36 -2.95
CA THR A 248 -37.51 -35.53 -2.52
C THR A 248 -37.62 -36.58 -3.63
N ARG A 249 -37.38 -37.85 -3.29
CA ARG A 249 -38.06 -38.98 -3.93
C ARG A 249 -38.57 -39.95 -2.89
N SER A 250 -39.89 -40.05 -2.89
CA SER A 250 -40.71 -41.13 -2.37
C SER A 250 -40.44 -42.45 -3.12
N SER A 251 -40.22 -43.51 -2.36
CA SER A 251 -40.81 -44.85 -2.53
C SER A 251 -40.62 -45.60 -1.22
#